data_AF-A0AAD5XEE2-F1
#
_entry.id   AF-A0AAD5XEE2-F1
#
_cell.length_a   1.000
_cell.length_b   1.000
_cell.length_c   1.000
_cell.angle_alpha   90.00
_cell.angle_beta   90.00
_cell.angle_gamma   90.00
#
_symmetry.space_group_name_H-M   'P 1'
#
loop_
_entity.id
_entity.type
_entity.pdbx_description
1 polymer ?
#
loop_
_entity_poly.entity_id
_entity_poly.type
_entity_poly.pdbx_seq_one_letter_code
_entity_poly.pdbx_strand_id
1 'polypeptide(L)'
;MKIPFKNIDGGYGGPKTLVKYKAFIEFPYQVSTMKLYENLAAGVVMLFPSKEFFKQLIQTGIHSFHPWDKISLAGDNWHMYMDYYHPDISPYSMLINDENLDTKNVRVNGPKAYAKLVTQTLHGWAQLFHEMGYKEITVDGLLSTPELGAPVFHATLHNNKVIAPTAEYEWEKEYQSLKIWREAKWEKWAETIKQRQSWNNTS
;
A
#
# COMPACT_ATOMS: atom_id res chain seq x y z
N MET A 1 -12.17 28.45 -16.88
CA MET A 1 -12.61 28.31 -15.48
C MET A 1 -11.44 28.67 -14.58
N LYS A 2 -11.54 29.68 -13.70
CA LYS A 2 -10.47 30.00 -12.74
C LYS A 2 -10.76 29.25 -11.44
N ILE A 3 -9.92 28.29 -11.08
CA ILE A 3 -10.02 27.59 -9.78
C ILE A 3 -9.28 28.48 -8.77
N PRO A 4 -9.95 28.99 -7.72
CA PRO A 4 -9.28 29.82 -6.74
C PRO A 4 -8.25 28.97 -5.96
N PHE A 5 -6.98 29.38 -6.02
CA PHE A 5 -5.93 28.79 -5.21
C PHE A 5 -5.89 29.50 -3.86
N LYS A 6 -6.06 28.74 -2.78
CA LYS A 6 -5.90 29.22 -1.41
C LYS A 6 -4.93 28.29 -0.69
N ASN A 7 -3.76 28.82 -0.34
CA ASN A 7 -2.91 28.17 0.64
C ASN A 7 -3.58 28.32 2.02
N ILE A 8 -3.67 27.23 2.77
CA ILE A 8 -4.21 27.23 4.13
C ILE A 8 -3.02 27.13 5.06
N ASP A 9 -2.75 28.20 5.83
CA ASP A 9 -1.71 28.19 6.85
C ASP A 9 -2.06 27.17 7.93
N GLY A 10 -1.31 26.08 7.99
CA GLY A 10 -1.52 24.97 8.92
C GLY A 10 -1.10 23.62 8.34
N GLY A 11 -0.93 22.63 9.21
CA GLY A 11 -0.72 21.24 8.80
C GLY A 11 -1.98 20.61 8.19
N TYR A 12 -1.90 19.31 7.88
CA TYR A 12 -2.95 18.45 7.30
C TYR A 12 -4.36 18.60 7.93
N GLY A 13 -4.49 19.12 9.16
CA GLY A 13 -5.77 19.46 9.80
C GLY A 13 -6.64 18.25 10.17
N GLY A 14 -6.23 17.04 9.76
CA GLY A 14 -6.88 15.79 10.08
C GLY A 14 -8.16 15.52 9.26
N PRO A 15 -8.70 14.30 9.38
CA PRO A 15 -9.93 13.90 8.67
C PRO A 15 -11.13 14.81 8.95
N LYS A 16 -11.26 15.31 10.20
CA LYS A 16 -12.34 16.22 10.62
C LYS A 16 -12.34 17.56 9.87
N THR A 17 -11.18 18.00 9.39
CA THR A 17 -11.07 19.20 8.55
C THR A 17 -11.38 18.87 7.11
N LEU A 18 -10.80 17.77 6.60
CA LEU A 18 -10.93 17.38 5.19
C LEU A 18 -12.35 17.00 4.77
N VAL A 19 -13.16 16.45 5.68
CA VAL A 19 -14.56 16.09 5.37
C VAL A 19 -15.41 17.29 4.96
N LYS A 20 -15.00 18.52 5.34
CA LYS A 20 -15.67 19.77 4.97
C LYS A 20 -15.45 20.18 3.52
N TYR A 21 -14.43 19.62 2.86
CA TYR A 21 -14.10 19.89 1.46
C TYR A 21 -14.77 18.88 0.54
N LYS A 22 -14.87 19.20 -0.75
CA LYS A 22 -15.49 18.33 -1.75
C LYS A 22 -14.72 17.01 -1.92
N ALA A 23 -13.40 17.13 -2.07
CA ALA A 23 -12.47 16.01 -2.18
C ALA A 23 -11.06 16.43 -1.75
N PHE A 24 -10.22 15.44 -1.47
CA PHE A 24 -8.82 15.56 -1.13
C PHE A 24 -7.98 14.80 -2.17
N ILE A 25 -7.06 15.49 -2.85
CA ILE A 25 -6.16 14.84 -3.81
C ILE A 25 -4.95 14.30 -3.05
N GLU A 26 -4.70 13.00 -3.17
CA GLU A 26 -3.61 12.30 -2.51
C GLU A 26 -2.70 11.62 -3.51
N PHE A 27 -1.39 11.83 -3.37
CA PHE A 27 -0.37 11.06 -4.06
C PHE A 27 0.26 10.09 -3.06
N PRO A 28 0.14 8.76 -3.27
CA PRO A 28 0.68 7.78 -2.35
C PRO A 28 2.19 7.94 -2.17
N TYR A 29 2.66 8.04 -0.93
CA TYR A 29 4.11 8.08 -0.60
C TYR A 29 4.57 6.84 0.18
N GLN A 30 3.61 6.05 0.70
CA GLN A 30 3.79 4.72 1.29
C GLN A 30 2.77 3.74 0.71
N VAL A 31 3.01 2.43 0.91
CA VAL A 31 2.09 1.36 0.45
C VAL A 31 0.75 1.35 1.17
N SER A 32 0.80 1.72 2.43
CA SER A 32 -0.29 1.76 3.39
C SER A 32 -0.02 2.95 4.28
N THR A 33 -1.02 3.79 4.52
CA THR A 33 -0.91 4.92 5.45
C THR A 33 -2.07 4.86 6.44
N MET A 34 -1.77 5.13 7.71
CA MET A 34 -2.83 5.31 8.72
C MET A 34 -3.82 6.39 8.28
N LYS A 35 -3.32 7.43 7.61
CA LYS A 35 -4.10 8.51 7.01
C LYS A 35 -5.18 8.03 6.04
N LEU A 36 -4.89 7.07 5.16
CA LEU A 36 -5.86 6.51 4.22
C LEU A 36 -7.09 5.99 4.97
N TYR A 37 -6.84 5.20 6.01
CA TYR A 37 -7.87 4.60 6.84
C TYR A 37 -8.63 5.63 7.67
N GLU A 38 -7.94 6.57 8.29
CA GLU A 38 -8.56 7.66 9.05
C GLU A 38 -9.47 8.54 8.18
N ASN A 39 -9.04 8.84 6.96
CA ASN A 39 -9.83 9.59 5.99
C ASN A 39 -11.07 8.80 5.56
N LEU A 40 -10.92 7.50 5.26
CA LEU A 40 -12.02 6.62 4.90
C LEU A 40 -13.04 6.52 6.04
N ALA A 41 -12.56 6.34 7.27
CA ALA A 41 -13.37 6.30 8.50
C ALA A 41 -14.19 7.58 8.71
N ALA A 42 -13.64 8.72 8.32
CA ALA A 42 -14.32 10.02 8.41
C ALA A 42 -15.18 10.37 7.18
N GLY A 43 -15.22 9.50 6.16
CA GLY A 43 -15.98 9.76 4.92
C GLY A 43 -15.36 10.85 4.05
N VAL A 44 -14.04 11.06 4.15
CA VAL A 44 -13.32 11.99 3.28
C VAL A 44 -13.24 11.39 1.88
N VAL A 45 -13.69 12.16 0.88
CA VAL A 45 -13.56 11.79 -0.52
C VAL A 45 -12.12 11.96 -0.95
N MET A 46 -11.41 10.87 -1.23
CA MET A 46 -10.01 10.89 -1.68
C MET A 46 -9.92 10.60 -3.18
N LEU A 47 -9.16 11.43 -3.89
CA LEU A 47 -8.78 11.22 -5.28
C LEU A 47 -7.30 10.87 -5.34
N PHE A 48 -6.93 9.75 -5.93
CA PHE A 48 -5.52 9.36 -6.14
C PHE A 48 -5.30 8.95 -7.59
N PRO A 49 -4.05 8.96 -8.08
CA PRO A 49 -3.75 8.58 -9.46
C PRO A 49 -4.17 7.14 -9.77
N SER A 50 -4.50 6.84 -11.03
CA SER A 50 -4.62 5.45 -11.47
C SER A 50 -3.27 4.74 -11.31
N LYS A 51 -3.27 3.41 -11.24
CA LYS A 51 -2.03 2.63 -11.10
C LYS A 51 -1.04 2.94 -12.25
N GLU A 52 -1.52 3.07 -13.48
CA GLU A 52 -0.73 3.40 -14.67
C GLU A 52 -0.15 4.81 -14.55
N PHE A 53 -0.97 5.79 -14.17
CA PHE A 53 -0.52 7.17 -14.03
C PHE A 53 0.48 7.30 -12.86
N PHE A 54 0.23 6.63 -11.74
CA PHE A 54 1.15 6.60 -10.61
C PHE A 54 2.50 5.97 -10.95
N LYS A 55 2.48 4.84 -11.66
CA LYS A 55 3.69 4.20 -12.20
C LYS A 55 4.46 5.16 -13.10
N GLN A 56 3.75 5.89 -13.98
CA GLN A 56 4.37 6.89 -14.85
C GLN A 56 5.04 8.01 -14.03
N LEU A 57 4.35 8.57 -13.03
CA LEU A 57 4.89 9.64 -12.17
C LEU A 57 6.18 9.23 -11.45
N ILE A 58 6.27 7.98 -11.00
CA ILE A 58 7.47 7.46 -10.36
C ILE A 58 8.59 7.23 -11.40
N GLN A 59 8.26 6.65 -12.54
CA GLN A 59 9.23 6.34 -13.59
C GLN A 59 9.86 7.59 -14.22
N THR A 60 9.09 8.68 -14.34
CA THR A 60 9.58 9.99 -14.82
C THR A 60 10.30 10.79 -13.74
N GLY A 61 10.31 10.32 -12.49
CA GLY A 61 10.94 11.03 -11.37
C GLY A 61 10.17 12.27 -10.89
N ILE A 62 8.93 12.46 -11.36
CA ILE A 62 8.04 13.54 -10.90
C ILE A 62 7.61 13.29 -9.45
N HIS A 63 7.40 12.02 -9.08
CA HIS A 63 6.99 11.63 -7.74
C HIS A 63 7.98 10.67 -7.10
N SER A 64 8.40 10.97 -5.87
CA SER A 64 9.28 10.11 -5.09
C SER A 64 8.47 9.09 -4.28
N PHE A 65 8.73 7.80 -4.50
CA PHE A 65 8.08 6.70 -3.81
C PHE A 65 9.11 5.66 -3.38
N HIS A 66 9.62 5.79 -2.15
CA HIS A 66 10.70 4.95 -1.64
C HIS A 66 10.45 3.43 -1.74
N PRO A 67 9.23 2.91 -1.53
CA PRO A 67 8.96 1.47 -1.66
C PRO A 67 9.06 0.91 -3.09
N TRP A 68 9.18 1.77 -4.12
CA TRP A 68 9.12 1.37 -5.53
C TRP A 68 10.13 0.29 -5.92
N ASP A 69 11.39 0.39 -5.45
CA ASP A 69 12.45 -0.56 -5.80
C ASP A 69 12.14 -2.00 -5.38
N LYS A 70 11.31 -2.17 -4.33
CA LYS A 70 10.88 -3.49 -3.84
C LYS A 70 9.60 -3.94 -4.55
N ILE A 71 8.62 -3.04 -4.66
CA ILE A 71 7.28 -3.36 -5.17
C ILE A 71 7.28 -3.60 -6.68
N SER A 72 8.13 -2.89 -7.42
CA SER A 72 8.30 -3.11 -8.86
C SER A 72 8.78 -4.52 -9.22
N LEU A 73 9.36 -5.26 -8.26
CA LEU A 73 9.76 -6.67 -8.47
C LEU A 73 8.55 -7.59 -8.67
N ALA A 74 7.36 -7.18 -8.27
CA ALA A 74 6.12 -7.91 -8.54
C ALA A 74 5.62 -7.77 -9.99
N GLY A 75 6.35 -7.04 -10.85
CA GLY A 75 5.97 -6.85 -12.26
C GLY A 75 4.65 -6.10 -12.39
N ASP A 76 3.74 -6.56 -13.25
CA ASP A 76 2.44 -5.91 -13.49
C ASP A 76 1.50 -5.93 -12.28
N ASN A 77 1.78 -6.82 -11.34
CA ASN A 77 0.99 -7.06 -10.13
C ASN A 77 1.39 -6.17 -8.94
N TRP A 78 2.32 -5.24 -9.13
CA TRP A 78 2.84 -4.35 -8.09
C TRP A 78 1.75 -3.61 -7.29
N HIS A 79 0.65 -3.23 -7.95
CA HIS A 79 -0.45 -2.47 -7.37
C HIS A 79 -1.23 -3.25 -6.31
N MET A 80 -1.19 -4.59 -6.34
CA MET A 80 -1.84 -5.43 -5.33
C MET A 80 -1.16 -5.33 -3.95
N TYR A 81 0.04 -4.77 -3.88
CA TYR A 81 0.77 -4.55 -2.63
C TYR A 81 0.55 -3.14 -2.06
N MET A 82 -0.49 -2.43 -2.53
CA MET A 82 -0.83 -1.10 -2.06
C MET A 82 -2.31 -1.01 -1.71
N ASP A 83 -2.59 -0.51 -0.50
CA ASP A 83 -3.95 -0.39 0.02
C ASP A 83 -4.82 0.53 -0.84
N TYR A 84 -4.20 1.54 -1.47
CA TYR A 84 -4.86 2.47 -2.38
C TYR A 84 -5.59 1.80 -3.54
N TYR A 85 -5.13 0.62 -3.98
CA TYR A 85 -5.71 -0.13 -5.08
C TYR A 85 -6.36 -1.45 -4.63
N HIS A 86 -6.52 -1.64 -3.32
CA HIS A 86 -7.12 -2.86 -2.78
C HIS A 86 -8.62 -2.94 -3.16
N PRO A 87 -9.14 -4.10 -3.61
CA PRO A 87 -10.54 -4.24 -4.01
C PRO A 87 -11.56 -3.84 -2.94
N ASP A 88 -11.23 -4.00 -1.65
CA ASP A 88 -12.13 -3.61 -0.55
C ASP A 88 -12.19 -2.10 -0.33
N ILE A 89 -11.16 -1.37 -0.77
CA ILE A 89 -11.04 0.09 -0.63
C ILE A 89 -11.51 0.77 -1.92
N SER A 90 -11.27 0.15 -3.09
CA SER A 90 -11.58 0.67 -4.43
C SER A 90 -13.00 1.25 -4.60
N PRO A 91 -14.08 0.67 -4.05
CA PRO A 91 -15.42 1.25 -4.18
C PRO A 91 -15.59 2.59 -3.47
N TYR A 92 -14.67 2.92 -2.56
CA TYR A 92 -14.70 4.10 -1.71
C TYR A 92 -13.54 5.07 -1.99
N SER A 93 -12.75 4.75 -3.02
CA SER A 93 -11.52 5.42 -3.32
C SER A 93 -11.56 5.74 -4.83
N MET A 94 -11.45 7.02 -5.18
CA MET A 94 -11.72 7.48 -6.54
C MET A 94 -10.44 7.76 -7.31
N LEU A 95 -10.43 7.44 -8.60
CA LEU A 95 -9.31 7.79 -9.45
C LEU A 95 -9.48 9.21 -9.99
N ILE A 96 -8.36 9.93 -10.12
CA ILE A 96 -8.35 11.30 -10.66
C ILE A 96 -8.96 11.36 -12.09
N ASN A 97 -8.93 10.26 -12.82
CA ASN A 97 -9.40 10.18 -14.21
C ASN A 97 -10.84 9.64 -14.34
N ASP A 98 -11.54 9.36 -13.24
CA ASP A 98 -12.91 8.85 -13.31
C ASP A 98 -13.90 9.97 -13.70
N GLU A 99 -14.68 9.73 -14.76
CA GLU A 99 -15.67 10.71 -15.25
C GLU A 99 -16.86 10.89 -14.28
N ASN A 100 -17.15 9.86 -13.47
CA ASN A 100 -18.30 9.82 -12.55
C ASN A 100 -17.85 9.59 -11.10
N LEU A 101 -17.59 10.69 -10.38
CA LEU A 101 -17.19 10.65 -8.98
C LEU A 101 -18.41 10.52 -8.04
N ASP A 102 -18.68 9.32 -7.52
CA ASP A 102 -19.76 9.09 -6.54
C ASP A 102 -19.37 9.53 -5.11
N THR A 103 -19.30 10.85 -4.93
CA THR A 103 -18.84 11.44 -3.67
C THR A 103 -19.79 11.17 -2.50
N LYS A 104 -21.06 10.86 -2.80
CA LYS A 104 -22.07 10.55 -1.79
C LYS A 104 -21.87 9.15 -1.23
N ASN A 105 -21.61 8.17 -2.10
CA ASN A 105 -21.31 6.80 -1.67
C ASN A 105 -20.11 6.76 -0.72
N VAL A 106 -19.01 7.45 -1.06
CA VAL A 106 -17.82 7.48 -0.19
C VAL A 106 -18.13 8.06 1.20
N ARG A 107 -18.89 9.16 1.27
CA ARG A 107 -19.24 9.80 2.55
C ARG A 107 -20.10 8.94 3.46
N VAL A 108 -21.01 8.15 2.86
CA VAL A 108 -21.98 7.35 3.63
C VAL A 108 -21.45 5.95 3.91
N ASN A 109 -20.81 5.32 2.93
CA ASN A 109 -20.45 3.91 3.00
C ASN A 109 -18.96 3.70 3.28
N GLY A 110 -18.08 4.68 3.03
CA GLY A 110 -16.67 4.61 3.43
C GLY A 110 -16.47 4.33 4.93
N PRO A 111 -17.13 5.08 5.84
CA PRO A 111 -17.05 4.79 7.28
C PRO A 111 -17.54 3.39 7.65
N LYS A 112 -18.60 2.90 7.01
CA LYS A 112 -19.16 1.57 7.25
C LYS A 112 -18.21 0.48 6.76
N ALA A 113 -17.61 0.68 5.59
CA ALA A 113 -16.63 -0.24 5.03
C ALA A 113 -15.39 -0.34 5.92
N TYR A 114 -14.89 0.79 6.42
CA TYR A 114 -13.79 0.80 7.37
C TYR A 114 -14.16 0.10 8.69
N ALA A 115 -15.33 0.39 9.25
CA ALA A 115 -15.80 -0.30 10.47
C ALA A 115 -15.86 -1.83 10.26
N LYS A 116 -16.38 -2.28 9.11
CA LYS A 116 -16.39 -3.69 8.74
C LYS A 116 -14.98 -4.26 8.64
N LEU A 117 -14.04 -3.55 7.99
CA LEU A 117 -12.64 -3.98 7.87
C LEU A 117 -11.98 -4.12 9.25
N VAL A 118 -12.21 -3.18 10.16
CA VAL A 118 -11.71 -3.25 11.54
C VAL A 118 -12.27 -4.47 12.25
N THR A 119 -13.59 -4.69 12.21
CA THR A 119 -14.22 -5.87 12.79
C THR A 119 -13.62 -7.17 12.23
N GLN A 120 -13.51 -7.28 10.91
CA GLN A 120 -12.92 -8.46 10.25
C GLN A 120 -11.46 -8.68 10.64
N THR A 121 -10.67 -7.61 10.75
CA THR A 121 -9.27 -7.67 11.15
C THR A 121 -9.13 -8.14 12.60
N LEU A 122 -9.91 -7.58 13.53
CA LEU A 122 -9.88 -7.98 14.94
C LEU A 122 -10.26 -9.45 15.13
N HIS A 123 -11.33 -9.91 14.46
CA HIS A 123 -11.73 -11.31 14.51
C HIS A 123 -10.72 -12.23 13.80
N GLY A 124 -10.08 -11.78 12.71
CA GLY A 124 -8.98 -12.51 12.07
C GLY A 124 -7.77 -12.71 12.99
N TRP A 125 -7.37 -11.67 13.74
CA TRP A 125 -6.31 -11.79 14.76
C TRP A 125 -6.72 -12.74 15.89
N ALA A 126 -7.96 -12.63 16.38
CA ALA A 126 -8.46 -13.54 17.39
C ALA A 126 -8.46 -15.01 16.91
N GLN A 127 -8.80 -15.26 15.65
CA GLN A 127 -8.71 -16.59 15.05
C GLN A 127 -7.26 -17.08 14.96
N LEU A 128 -6.33 -16.24 14.50
CA LEU A 128 -4.91 -16.60 14.43
C LEU A 128 -4.37 -17.01 15.80
N PHE A 129 -4.66 -16.23 16.84
CA PHE A 129 -4.24 -16.57 18.20
C PHE A 129 -4.94 -17.83 18.72
N HIS A 130 -6.20 -18.07 18.35
CA HIS A 130 -6.86 -19.33 18.65
C HIS A 130 -6.11 -20.53 18.07
N GLU A 131 -5.68 -20.46 16.80
CA GLU A 131 -4.86 -21.50 16.15
C GLU A 131 -3.50 -21.68 16.83
N MET A 132 -2.95 -20.63 17.45
CA MET A 132 -1.74 -20.69 18.27
C MET A 132 -1.95 -21.29 19.67
N GLY A 133 -3.19 -21.65 20.03
CA GLY A 133 -3.53 -22.33 21.29
C GLY A 133 -4.16 -21.44 22.37
N TYR A 134 -4.43 -20.17 22.09
CA TYR A 134 -5.10 -19.25 23.02
C TYR A 134 -6.63 -19.41 22.93
N LYS A 135 -7.24 -20.07 23.92
CA LYS A 135 -8.63 -20.58 23.80
C LYS A 135 -9.74 -19.60 24.18
N GLU A 136 -9.44 -18.54 24.91
CA GLU A 136 -10.44 -17.61 25.48
C GLU A 136 -10.19 -16.17 25.03
N ILE A 137 -10.29 -15.93 23.72
CA ILE A 137 -10.08 -14.60 23.15
C ILE A 137 -11.41 -13.92 22.93
N THR A 138 -11.53 -12.72 23.47
CA THR A 138 -12.70 -11.88 23.26
C THR A 138 -12.37 -10.70 22.36
N VAL A 139 -13.28 -10.35 21.45
CA VAL A 139 -13.28 -9.10 20.68
C VAL A 139 -14.46 -8.28 21.19
N ASP A 140 -14.19 -7.07 21.70
CA ASP A 140 -15.21 -6.17 22.29
C ASP A 140 -16.09 -6.83 23.38
N GLY A 141 -15.48 -7.72 24.18
CA GLY A 141 -16.17 -8.44 25.27
C GLY A 141 -16.99 -9.65 24.82
N LEU A 142 -17.03 -9.97 23.52
CA LEU A 142 -17.67 -11.16 22.97
C LEU A 142 -16.63 -12.22 22.64
N LEU A 143 -16.91 -13.48 22.99
CA LEU A 143 -16.02 -14.60 22.65
C LEU A 143 -15.90 -14.70 21.12
N SER A 144 -14.68 -14.67 20.60
CA SER A 144 -14.45 -14.75 19.16
C SER A 144 -14.67 -16.18 18.68
N THR A 145 -15.52 -16.34 17.66
CA THR A 145 -15.67 -17.62 16.95
C THR A 145 -14.97 -17.56 15.60
N PRO A 146 -14.44 -18.69 15.08
CA PRO A 146 -13.77 -18.75 13.78
C PRO A 146 -14.63 -18.28 12.60
N GLU A 147 -15.96 -18.31 12.74
CA GLU A 147 -16.92 -17.95 11.69
C GLU A 147 -17.03 -16.42 11.46
N LEU A 148 -16.55 -15.61 12.41
CA LEU A 148 -16.64 -14.14 12.34
C LEU A 148 -15.40 -13.48 11.72
N GLY A 149 -14.31 -14.23 11.56
CA GLY A 149 -13.05 -13.76 10.98
C GLY A 149 -12.98 -13.96 9.47
N ALA A 150 -12.07 -13.24 8.81
CA ALA A 150 -11.59 -13.67 7.51
C ALA A 150 -10.82 -15.00 7.68
N PRO A 151 -10.95 -15.96 6.76
CA PRO A 151 -10.25 -17.23 6.86
C PRO A 151 -8.74 -17.00 6.98
N VAL A 152 -8.10 -17.65 7.95
CA VAL A 152 -6.66 -17.53 8.16
C VAL A 152 -5.94 -17.97 6.88
N PHE A 153 -5.14 -17.05 6.35
CA PHE A 153 -4.35 -17.33 5.17
C PHE A 153 -3.22 -18.29 5.53
N HIS A 154 -3.29 -19.49 4.97
CA HIS A 154 -2.24 -20.48 5.08
C HIS A 154 -1.36 -20.41 3.84
N ALA A 155 -0.15 -19.86 4.00
CA ALA A 155 0.90 -20.04 3.01
C ALA A 155 1.77 -21.21 3.41
N THR A 156 2.08 -22.06 2.43
CA THR A 156 3.25 -22.92 2.53
C THR A 156 4.45 -21.98 2.62
N LEU A 157 5.05 -21.88 3.81
CA LEU A 157 6.39 -21.29 3.90
C LEU A 157 7.25 -22.07 2.92
N HIS A 158 7.85 -21.37 1.96
CA HIS A 158 8.93 -21.95 1.17
C HIS A 158 10.10 -22.20 2.12
N ASN A 159 10.00 -23.27 2.89
CA ASN A 159 11.13 -23.96 3.46
C ASN A 159 11.78 -24.67 2.29
N ASN A 160 12.41 -23.89 1.41
CA ASN A 160 13.61 -24.39 0.80
C ASN A 160 14.44 -24.77 2.02
N LYS A 161 14.57 -26.07 2.30
CA LYS A 161 15.68 -26.53 3.11
C LYS A 161 16.87 -25.92 2.41
N VAL A 162 17.34 -24.78 2.91
CA VAL A 162 18.62 -24.24 2.53
C VAL A 162 19.52 -25.36 2.98
N ILE A 163 19.95 -26.18 2.03
CA ILE A 163 20.93 -27.21 2.30
C ILE A 163 22.12 -26.39 2.75
N ALA A 164 22.34 -26.37 4.06
CA ALA A 164 23.47 -25.67 4.61
C ALA A 164 24.68 -26.25 3.89
N PRO A 165 25.46 -25.41 3.17
CA PRO A 165 26.66 -25.86 2.52
C PRO A 165 27.52 -26.62 3.51
N THR A 166 28.05 -27.76 3.07
CA THR A 166 28.76 -28.69 3.94
C THR A 166 30.17 -28.21 4.28
N ALA A 167 30.65 -27.19 3.56
CA ALA A 167 31.95 -26.58 3.74
C ALA A 167 31.91 -25.05 3.59
N GLU A 168 32.83 -24.37 4.27
CA GLU A 168 32.94 -22.90 4.29
C GLU A 168 33.17 -22.28 2.89
N TYR A 169 33.88 -22.98 1.99
CA TYR A 169 34.13 -22.48 0.64
C TYR A 169 32.86 -22.36 -0.21
N GLU A 170 31.84 -23.18 0.07
CA GLU A 170 30.56 -23.13 -0.63
C GLU A 170 29.74 -21.91 -0.19
N TRP A 171 29.83 -21.53 1.09
CA TRP A 171 29.26 -20.29 1.60
C TRP A 171 29.89 -19.06 0.94
N GLU A 172 31.22 -19.05 0.82
CA GLU A 172 31.94 -17.96 0.16
C GLU A 172 31.51 -17.85 -1.31
N LYS A 173 31.36 -18.97 -2.02
CA LYS A 173 30.92 -18.98 -3.42
C LYS A 173 29.49 -18.43 -3.60
N GLU A 174 28.56 -18.84 -2.75
CA GLU A 174 27.18 -18.32 -2.78
C GLU A 174 27.14 -16.83 -2.42
N TYR A 175 27.91 -16.41 -1.41
CA TYR A 175 28.02 -15.00 -1.03
C TYR A 175 28.57 -14.14 -2.18
N GLN A 176 29.63 -14.59 -2.85
CA GLN A 176 30.18 -13.90 -4.03
C GLN A 176 29.16 -13.85 -5.18
N SER A 177 28.40 -14.92 -5.39
CA SER A 177 27.33 -14.94 -6.42
C SER A 177 26.22 -13.93 -6.11
N LEU A 178 25.80 -13.84 -4.85
CA LEU A 178 24.86 -12.83 -4.36
C LEU A 178 25.40 -11.40 -4.51
N LYS A 179 26.69 -11.20 -4.23
CA LYS A 179 27.38 -9.92 -4.37
C LYS A 179 27.44 -9.48 -5.83
N ILE A 180 27.85 -10.37 -6.75
CA ILE A 180 27.88 -10.13 -8.19
C ILE A 180 26.48 -9.79 -8.70
N TRP A 181 25.46 -10.57 -8.32
CA TRP A 181 24.07 -10.29 -8.70
C TRP A 181 23.61 -8.90 -8.21
N ARG A 182 23.96 -8.54 -6.96
CA ARG A 182 23.62 -7.24 -6.38
C ARG A 182 24.33 -6.10 -7.10
N GLU A 183 25.61 -6.26 -7.42
CA GLU A 183 26.42 -5.28 -8.15
C GLU A 183 25.88 -5.07 -9.58
N ALA A 184 25.62 -6.15 -10.32
CA ALA A 184 25.02 -6.06 -11.65
C ALA A 184 23.64 -5.37 -11.65
N LYS A 185 22.83 -5.64 -10.61
CA LYS A 185 21.54 -4.97 -10.43
C LYS A 185 21.71 -3.49 -10.10
N TRP A 186 22.70 -3.15 -9.29
CA TRP A 186 23.02 -1.77 -8.92
C TRP A 186 23.54 -0.96 -10.10
N GLU A 187 24.41 -1.54 -10.93
CA GLU A 187 24.91 -0.91 -12.15
C GLU A 187 23.77 -0.60 -13.11
N LYS A 188 22.90 -1.58 -13.38
CA LYS A 188 21.72 -1.39 -14.24
C LYS A 188 20.78 -0.30 -13.71
N TRP A 189 20.60 -0.21 -12.39
CA TRP A 189 19.80 0.83 -11.75
C TRP A 189 20.47 2.21 -11.84
N ALA A 190 21.78 2.30 -11.57
CA ALA A 190 22.56 3.53 -11.69
C ALA A 190 22.59 4.07 -13.13
N GLU A 191 22.67 3.19 -14.11
CA GLU A 191 22.59 3.53 -15.54
C GLU A 191 21.21 4.08 -15.91
N THR A 192 20.15 3.47 -15.37
CA THR A 192 18.77 3.96 -15.51
C THR A 192 18.62 5.36 -14.90
N ILE A 193 19.26 5.64 -13.76
CA ILE A 193 19.25 6.98 -13.14
C ILE A 193 20.05 8.00 -13.96
N LYS A 194 21.23 7.65 -14.46
CA LYS A 194 22.05 8.53 -15.30
C LYS A 194 21.32 8.89 -16.61
N GLN A 195 20.65 7.92 -17.23
CA GLN A 195 19.78 8.18 -18.38
C GLN A 195 18.63 9.12 -18.01
N ARG A 196 18.00 8.98 -16.84
CA ARG A 196 16.95 9.93 -16.40
C ARG A 196 17.47 11.35 -16.20
N GLN A 197 18.68 11.52 -15.67
CA GLN A 197 19.30 12.84 -15.47
C GLN A 197 19.66 13.51 -16.80
N SER A 198 20.05 12.75 -17.82
CA SER A 198 20.36 13.34 -19.13
C SER A 198 19.12 13.81 -19.90
N TRP A 199 17.98 13.13 -19.74
CA TRP A 199 16.70 13.54 -20.36
C TRP A 199 16.10 14.81 -19.75
N ASN A 200 16.30 15.04 -18.45
CA ASN A 200 15.83 16.25 -17.78
C ASN A 200 16.68 17.50 -18.07
N ASN A 201 17.88 17.34 -18.63
CA ASN A 201 18.79 18.44 -18.97
C ASN A 201 18.68 18.88 -20.44
N THR A 202 17.85 18.21 -21.25
CA THR A 202 17.63 18.50 -22.68
C THR A 202 16.20 18.99 -22.98
N SER A 203 15.39 19.23 -21.95
CA SER A 203 14.04 19.83 -22.04
C SER A 203 14.03 21.23 -21.44
#